data_AF-E2C388-F1
#
_entry.id   AF-E2C388-F1
#
_cell.length_a   1.000
_cell.length_b   1.000
_cell.length_c   1.000
_cell.angle_alpha   90.00
_cell.angle_beta   90.00
_cell.angle_gamma   90.00
#
_symmetry.space_group_name_H-M   'P 1'
#
loop_
_entity.id
_entity.type
_entity.pdbx_description
1 polymer ?
#
loop_
_entity_poly.entity_id
_entity_poly.type
_entity_poly.pdbx_seq_one_letter_code
_entity_poly.pdbx_strand_id
1 'polypeptide(L)' 'CEDWFKRFRSGDFDTDDKKRSERPKTSRRTPICKRLLDEDDTQTQDQLAEALNMTRQDISK' A
#
# COMPACT_ATOMS: atom_id res chain seq x y z
N CYS A 1 -7.09 -27.78 -2.98
CA CYS A 1 -7.38 -28.56 -4.20
C CYS A 1 -8.75 -28.25 -4.79
N GLU A 2 -9.82 -28.16 -3.98
CA GLU A 2 -11.19 -28.01 -4.48
C GLU A 2 -11.41 -26.82 -5.43
N ASP A 3 -10.86 -25.64 -5.11
CA ASP A 3 -11.02 -24.44 -5.95
C ASP A 3 -10.34 -24.55 -7.31
N TRP A 4 -9.19 -25.22 -7.38
CA TRP A 4 -8.50 -25.50 -8.64
C TRP A 4 -9.29 -26.48 -9.51
N PHE A 5 -9.87 -27.52 -8.90
CA PHE A 5 -10.73 -28.45 -9.63
C PHE A 5 -12.02 -27.78 -10.14
N LYS A 6 -12.60 -26.84 -9.38
CA LYS A 6 -13.73 -26.03 -9.83
C LYS A 6 -13.37 -25.15 -11.03
N ARG A 7 -12.23 -24.45 -10.99
CA ARG A 7 -11.71 -23.67 -12.13
C ARG A 7 -11.50 -24.55 -13.37
N PHE A 8 -10.83 -25.68 -13.20
CA PHE A 8 -10.59 -26.64 -14.28
C PHE A 8 -11.89 -27.15 -14.91
N ARG A 9 -12.92 -27.46 -14.11
CA ARG A 9 -14.24 -27.90 -14.62
C ARG A 9 -15.01 -26.81 -15.35
N SER A 10 -14.72 -25.53 -15.09
CA SER A 10 -15.27 -24.40 -15.85
C SER A 10 -14.55 -24.13 -17.18
N GLY A 11 -13.49 -24.90 -17.50
CA GLY A 11 -12.67 -24.69 -18.70
C GLY A 11 -11.62 -23.58 -18.54
N ASP A 12 -11.45 -23.07 -17.32
CA ASP A 12 -10.36 -22.15 -16.96
C ASP A 12 -9.12 -22.98 -16.62
N PHE A 13 -8.22 -23.08 -17.61
CA PHE A 13 -6.91 -23.73 -17.48
C PHE A 13 -5.79 -22.73 -17.19
N ASP A 14 -6.12 -21.46 -16.94
CA ASP A 14 -5.13 -20.44 -16.65
C ASP A 14 -4.45 -20.72 -15.31
N THR A 15 -3.15 -20.89 -15.38
CA THR A 15 -2.30 -21.14 -14.21
C THR A 15 -1.86 -19.86 -13.53
N ASP A 16 -2.01 -18.71 -14.21
CA ASP A 16 -1.61 -17.44 -13.64
C ASP A 16 -2.55 -16.97 -12.54
N ASP A 17 -1.97 -16.34 -11.53
CA ASP A 17 -2.72 -15.66 -10.48
C ASP A 17 -3.44 -14.46 -11.10
N LYS A 18 -4.76 -14.38 -10.88
CA LYS A 18 -5.54 -13.20 -11.24
C LYS A 18 -4.93 -11.98 -10.56
N LYS A 19 -4.97 -10.83 -11.25
CA LYS A 19 -4.47 -9.55 -10.74
C LYS A 19 -4.98 -9.36 -9.31
N ARG A 20 -4.05 -9.37 -8.35
CA ARG A 20 -4.40 -9.14 -6.95
C ARG A 20 -5.04 -7.77 -6.82
N SER A 21 -6.00 -7.66 -5.91
CA SER A 21 -6.52 -6.36 -5.49
C SER A 21 -5.33 -5.49 -5.09
N GLU A 22 -5.27 -4.28 -5.65
CA GLU A 22 -4.21 -3.34 -5.31
C GLU A 22 -4.16 -3.16 -3.78
N ARG A 23 -2.95 -3.08 -3.21
CA ARG A 23 -2.78 -2.75 -1.80
C ARG A 23 -3.59 -1.47 -1.51
N PRO A 24 -4.40 -1.43 -0.43
CA PRO A 24 -5.15 -0.23 -0.07
C PRO A 24 -4.21 0.98 -0.13
N LYS A 25 -4.48 1.89 -1.07
CA LYS A 25 -3.61 3.06 -1.28
C LYS A 25 -3.65 3.90 -0.01
N THR A 26 -2.48 4.15 0.55
CA THR A 26 -2.26 5.11 1.64
C THR A 26 -2.47 6.57 1.18
N SER A 27 -3.34 6.82 0.18
CA SER A 27 -3.51 8.08 -0.54
C SER A 27 -3.96 9.25 0.34
N ARG A 28 -4.63 8.97 1.47
CA ARG A 28 -5.00 9.99 2.46
C ARG A 28 -3.80 10.52 3.27
N ARG A 29 -2.65 9.82 3.25
CA ARG A 29 -1.47 10.05 4.09
C ARG A 29 -0.42 10.93 3.40
N THR A 30 -0.34 10.86 2.07
CA THR A 30 0.54 11.69 1.24
C THR A 30 0.28 13.20 1.31
N PRO A 31 -0.96 13.73 1.28
CA PRO A 31 -1.18 15.18 1.37
C PRO A 31 -0.85 15.75 2.76
N ILE A 32 -1.11 14.99 3.83
CA ILE A 32 -0.81 15.41 5.21
C ILE A 32 0.71 15.49 5.41
N CYS A 33 1.45 14.47 4.94
CA CYS A 33 2.90 14.47 5.02
C CYS A 33 3.53 15.60 4.21
N LYS A 34 2.99 15.91 3.01
CA LYS A 34 3.46 17.05 2.20
C LYS A 34 3.24 18.40 2.89
N ARG A 35 2.06 18.61 3.49
CA ARG A 35 1.76 19.86 4.21
C ARG A 35 2.71 20.09 5.40
N LEU A 36 3.05 19.03 6.14
CA LEU A 36 4.02 19.14 7.25
C LEU A 36 5.43 19.47 6.74
N LEU A 37 5.85 18.89 5.61
CA LEU A 37 7.12 19.24 4.96
C LEU A 37 7.14 20.66 4.39
N ASP A 38 6.00 21.18 3.92
CA ASP A 38 5.89 22.58 3.48
C ASP A 38 5.96 23.57 4.66
N GLU A 39 5.55 23.14 5.87
CA GLU A 39 5.62 23.95 7.10
C GLU A 39 7.02 23.92 7.75
N ASP A 40 7.71 22.77 7.71
CA ASP A 40 9.08 22.59 8.19
C ASP A 40 9.83 21.60 7.30
N ASP A 41 10.66 22.13 6.39
CA ASP A 41 11.43 21.33 5.43
C ASP A 41 12.66 20.65 6.06
N THR A 42 12.99 21.01 7.31
CA THR A 42 14.13 20.46 8.06
C THR A 42 13.78 19.21 8.86
N GLN A 43 12.50 18.85 8.91
CA GLN A 43 12.02 17.70 9.67
C GLN A 43 12.52 16.37 9.11
N THR A 44 12.92 15.49 10.01
CA THR A 44 13.32 14.12 9.65
C THR A 44 12.10 13.22 9.45
N GLN A 45 12.26 12.18 8.62
CA GLN A 45 11.20 11.18 8.40
C GLN A 45 10.75 10.49 9.70
N ASP A 46 11.64 10.37 10.69
CA ASP A 46 11.32 9.75 11.99
C ASP A 46 10.43 10.66 12.83
N GLN A 47 10.70 11.97 12.84
CA GLN A 47 9.83 12.95 13.51
C GLN A 47 8.45 13.01 12.87
N LEU A 48 8.37 12.95 11.53
CA LEU A 48 7.09 12.88 10.82
C LEU A 48 6.35 11.57 11.10
N ALA A 49 7.08 10.45 11.20
CA ALA A 49 6.52 9.15 11.55
C ALA A 49 5.89 9.18 12.94
N GLU A 50 6.59 9.76 13.91
CA GLU A 50 6.11 9.92 15.27
C GLU A 50 4.90 10.87 15.34
N ALA A 51 4.96 12.04 14.71
CA ALA A 51 3.88 13.02 14.68
C ALA A 51 2.58 12.48 14.03
N LEU A 52 2.72 11.57 13.07
CA LEU A 52 1.60 11.01 12.32
C LEU A 52 1.16 9.62 12.80
N ASN A 53 1.81 9.06 13.85
CA ASN A 53 1.66 7.65 14.27
C ASN A 53 1.81 6.68 13.08
N MET A 54 2.81 6.94 12.24
CA MET A 54 3.12 6.17 11.05
C MET A 54 4.46 5.45 11.20
N THR A 55 4.69 4.44 10.36
CA THR A 55 6.03 3.87 10.24
C THR A 55 6.86 4.74 9.30
N ARG A 56 8.18 4.80 9.51
CA ARG A 56 9.10 5.49 8.59
C ARG A 56 8.93 5.01 7.14
N GLN A 57 8.60 3.74 6.93
CA GLN A 57 8.32 3.15 5.61
C GLN A 57 7.05 3.69 4.93
N ASP A 58 6.09 4.21 5.69
CA ASP A 58 4.90 4.84 5.11
C ASP A 58 5.20 6.25 4.54
N ILE A 59 6.28 6.86 5.01
CA ILE A 59 6.77 8.19 4.63
C ILE A 59 7.85 8.08 3.55
N SER A 60 8.76 7.11 3.70
CA SER A 60 9.78 6.79 2.72
C SER A 60 9.13 6.09 1.51
N LYS A 61 8.94 6.83 0.42
CA LYS A 61 8.42 6.33 -0.86
C LYS A 61 9.27 6.83 -2.01
#